data_AF-A0A9E5BMU2-F1
#
_entry.id   AF-A0A9E5BMU2-F1
#
_cell.length_a   1.000
_cell.length_b   1.000
_cell.length_c   1.000
_cell.angle_alpha   90.00
_cell.angle_beta   90.00
_cell.angle_gamma   90.00
#
_symmetry.space_group_name_H-M   'P 1'
#
loop_
_entity.id
_entity.type
_entity.pdbx_description
1 polymer ?
#
loop_
_entity_poly.entity_id
_entity_poly.type
_entity_poly.pdbx_seq_one_letter_code
_entity_poly.pdbx_strand_id
1 'polypeptide(L)'
;MAGGITTPVLVSEVSNAGGLGSFGFAYSSPEIIGRDLRLAQSLTQGPINANFFLFQETALPDSKTIQLAIEALREIAPDIDFVIPASPFYPDLEMQLEPIWQLRPSVLSFHFGIPSDLIMQRARALDIAIGIT
;
A
#
# COMPACT_ATOMS: atom_id res chain seq x y z
N MET A 1 6.29 5.15 -2.85
CA MET A 1 5.81 6.15 -1.86
C MET A 1 4.29 6.03 -1.76
N ALA A 2 3.74 5.81 -0.57
CA ALA A 2 2.30 5.72 -0.36
C ALA A 2 1.63 7.11 -0.37
N GLY A 3 0.30 7.17 -0.24
CA GLY A 3 -0.45 8.43 -0.17
C GLY A 3 -0.85 9.02 -1.51
N GLY A 4 -0.91 8.21 -2.58
CA GLY A 4 -1.50 8.60 -3.86
C GLY A 4 -0.60 9.37 -4.82
N ILE A 5 0.69 9.56 -4.49
CA ILE A 5 1.62 10.31 -5.36
C ILE A 5 2.24 9.46 -6.48
N THR A 6 2.20 8.13 -6.38
CA THR A 6 2.70 7.22 -7.42
C THR A 6 1.61 6.94 -8.45
N THR A 7 1.57 7.72 -9.54
CA THR A 7 0.57 7.56 -10.61
C THR A 7 1.00 6.51 -11.64
N PRO A 8 0.06 5.94 -12.43
CA PRO A 8 0.42 5.01 -13.50
C PRO A 8 1.41 5.58 -14.51
N VAL A 9 1.25 6.85 -14.88
CA VAL A 9 2.17 7.55 -15.78
C VAL A 9 3.57 7.63 -15.17
N LEU A 10 3.69 8.10 -13.92
CA LEU A 10 4.98 8.20 -13.24
C LEU A 10 5.69 6.84 -13.16
N VAL A 11 4.95 5.80 -12.74
CA VAL A 11 5.49 4.43 -12.65
C VAL A 11 5.96 3.96 -14.02
N SER A 12 5.14 4.12 -15.06
CA SER A 12 5.50 3.67 -16.41
C SER A 12 6.71 4.41 -16.99
N GLU A 13 6.83 5.73 -16.76
CA GLU A 13 7.95 6.53 -17.27
C GLU A 13 9.27 6.14 -16.60
N VAL A 14 9.26 5.87 -15.28
CA VAL A 14 10.46 5.35 -14.59
C VAL A 14 10.88 4.01 -15.16
N SER A 15 9.93 3.10 -15.42
CA SER A 15 10.22 1.80 -16.02
C SER A 15 10.72 1.92 -17.47
N ASN A 16 10.12 2.80 -18.27
CA ASN A 16 10.56 3.08 -19.65
C ASN A 16 11.97 3.69 -19.71
N ALA A 17 12.34 4.47 -18.69
CA ALA A 17 13.70 5.02 -18.54
C ALA A 17 14.74 3.97 -18.07
N GLY A 18 14.35 2.70 -17.91
CA GLY A 18 15.23 1.60 -17.49
C GLY A 18 15.31 1.40 -15.97
N GLY A 19 14.51 2.12 -15.19
CA GLY A 19 14.38 1.94 -13.76
C GLY A 19 13.32 0.91 -13.37
N LEU A 20 13.01 0.84 -12.07
CA LEU A 20 11.90 0.06 -11.52
C LEU A 20 10.80 1.01 -11.03
N GLY A 21 9.83 1.28 -11.90
CA GLY A 21 8.63 2.02 -11.53
C GLY A 21 7.91 1.33 -10.37
N SER A 22 7.51 2.09 -9.35
CA SER A 22 6.99 1.52 -8.10
C SER A 22 5.74 2.24 -7.61
N PHE A 23 4.68 1.47 -7.36
CA PHE A 23 3.48 1.95 -6.66
C PHE A 23 3.59 1.78 -5.15
N GLY A 24 3.03 2.71 -4.39
CA GLY A 24 2.77 2.53 -2.95
C GLY A 24 1.27 2.35 -2.67
N PHE A 25 0.82 1.12 -2.52
CA PHE A 25 -0.60 0.76 -2.38
C PHE A 25 -1.06 0.54 -0.94
N ALA A 26 -0.28 0.94 0.06
CA ALA A 26 -0.55 0.73 1.49
C ALA A 26 -2.00 1.02 1.92
N TYR A 27 -2.64 2.04 1.34
CA TYR A 27 -4.00 2.48 1.69
C TYR A 27 -5.02 2.29 0.56
N SER A 28 -4.65 1.61 -0.53
CA SER A 28 -5.47 1.50 -1.72
C SER A 28 -6.42 0.31 -1.63
N SER A 29 -7.63 0.46 -2.20
CA SER A 29 -8.56 -0.65 -2.35
C SER A 29 -8.14 -1.59 -3.50
N PRO A 30 -8.61 -2.85 -3.53
CA PRO A 30 -8.30 -3.80 -4.60
C PRO A 30 -8.68 -3.26 -5.99
N GLU A 31 -9.77 -2.50 -6.10
CA GLU A 31 -10.23 -1.90 -7.35
C GLU A 31 -9.24 -0.86 -7.87
N ILE A 32 -8.73 0.00 -6.98
CA ILE A 32 -7.73 1.03 -7.32
C ILE A 32 -6.42 0.36 -7.73
N ILE A 33 -5.97 -0.63 -6.95
CA ILE A 33 -4.74 -1.39 -7.25
C ILE A 33 -4.83 -2.03 -8.63
N GLY A 34 -5.92 -2.74 -8.90
CA GLY A 34 -6.11 -3.41 -10.19
C GLY A 34 -6.22 -2.42 -11.35
N ARG A 35 -6.93 -1.31 -11.17
CA ARG A 35 -7.04 -0.25 -12.18
C ARG A 35 -5.67 0.34 -12.50
N ASP A 36 -4.94 0.80 -11.49
CA ASP A 36 -3.70 1.55 -11.67
C ASP A 36 -2.59 0.66 -12.23
N LEU A 37 -2.52 -0.59 -11.78
CA LEU A 37 -1.55 -1.55 -12.30
C LEU A 37 -1.83 -1.91 -13.78
N ARG A 38 -3.08 -2.15 -14.16
CA ARG A 38 -3.46 -2.37 -15.57
C ARG A 38 -3.09 -1.18 -16.46
N LEU A 39 -3.38 0.03 -15.98
CA LEU A 39 -3.04 1.25 -16.72
C LEU A 39 -1.53 1.39 -16.89
N ALA A 40 -0.73 1.18 -15.84
CA ALA A 40 0.72 1.24 -15.96
C ALA A 40 1.26 0.17 -16.91
N GLN A 41 0.77 -1.08 -16.83
CA GLN A 41 1.15 -2.16 -17.75
C GLN A 41 0.75 -1.88 -19.21
N SER A 42 -0.27 -1.05 -19.47
CA SER A 42 -0.56 -0.61 -20.84
C SER A 42 0.42 0.46 -21.37
N LEU A 43 1.14 1.13 -20.47
CA LEU A 43 2.04 2.25 -20.79
C LEU A 43 3.53 1.86 -20.79
N THR A 44 3.88 0.70 -20.24
CA THR A 44 5.27 0.20 -20.22
C THR A 44 5.32 -1.32 -20.38
N GLN A 45 6.38 -1.79 -21.02
CA GLN A 45 6.80 -3.20 -21.02
C GLN A 45 7.93 -3.46 -20.01
N GLY A 46 8.37 -2.42 -19.30
CA GLY A 46 9.40 -2.50 -18.28
C GLY A 46 8.87 -3.03 -16.94
N PRO A 47 9.78 -3.31 -16.00
CA PRO A 47 9.39 -3.93 -14.74
C PRO A 47 8.62 -2.96 -13.85
N ILE A 48 7.62 -3.46 -13.14
CA ILE A 48 6.82 -2.69 -12.17
C ILE A 48 6.88 -3.36 -10.81
N ASN A 49 7.00 -2.54 -9.77
CA ASN A 49 6.89 -2.95 -8.37
C ASN A 49 5.55 -2.48 -7.78
N ALA A 50 4.87 -3.37 -7.06
CA ALA A 50 3.74 -3.04 -6.19
C ALA A 50 4.17 -3.17 -4.73
N ASN A 51 4.15 -2.06 -3.98
CA ASN A 51 4.54 -2.03 -2.57
C ASN A 51 3.33 -1.97 -1.62
N PHE A 52 3.37 -2.75 -0.54
CA PHE A 52 2.35 -2.84 0.50
C PHE A 52 2.93 -2.69 1.90
N PHE A 53 2.11 -2.26 2.85
CA PHE A 53 2.48 -2.21 4.27
C PHE A 53 1.95 -3.45 4.99
N LEU A 54 2.79 -4.04 5.84
CA LEU A 54 2.37 -5.09 6.76
C LEU A 54 2.03 -4.45 8.09
N PHE A 55 0.75 -4.11 8.27
CA PHE A 55 0.27 -3.55 9.51
C PHE A 55 0.24 -4.61 10.61
N GLN A 56 0.71 -4.22 11.80
CA GLN A 56 0.52 -5.02 12.99
C GLN A 56 -0.88 -4.78 13.55
N GLU A 57 -1.39 -5.79 14.27
CA GLU A 57 -2.65 -5.66 15.00
C GLU A 57 -2.59 -4.41 15.89
N THR A 58 -3.52 -3.49 15.65
CA THR A 58 -3.55 -2.18 16.27
C THR A 58 -4.84 -2.04 17.07
N ALA A 59 -4.71 -1.64 18.33
CA ALA A 59 -5.83 -1.29 19.20
C ALA A 59 -5.84 0.22 19.44
N LEU A 60 -7.01 0.76 19.78
CA LEU A 60 -7.08 2.14 20.26
C LEU A 60 -6.28 2.28 21.56
N PRO A 61 -5.55 3.40 21.74
CA PRO A 61 -5.01 3.77 23.05
C PRO A 61 -6.13 3.94 24.07
N ASP A 62 -5.76 4.03 25.36
CA ASP A 62 -6.72 4.33 26.41
C ASP A 62 -7.38 5.72 26.22
N SER A 63 -8.56 5.89 26.83
CA SER A 63 -9.38 7.09 26.66
C SER A 63 -8.68 8.37 27.11
N LYS A 64 -7.79 8.30 28.11
CA LYS A 64 -7.02 9.47 28.59
C LYS A 64 -5.98 9.88 27.55
N THR A 65 -5.26 8.92 26.98
CA THR A 65 -4.29 9.18 25.89
C THR A 65 -4.98 9.81 24.68
N ILE A 66 -6.16 9.30 24.30
CA ILE A 66 -6.96 9.85 23.21
C ILE A 66 -7.40 11.31 23.49
N GLN A 67 -7.89 11.59 24.70
CA GLN A 67 -8.32 12.94 25.08
C GLN A 67 -7.16 13.94 25.02
N LEU A 68 -5.99 13.58 25.56
CA LEU A 68 -4.80 14.42 25.50
C LEU A 68 -4.37 14.72 24.05
N ALA A 69 -4.46 13.73 23.16
CA ALA A 69 -4.15 13.93 21.75
C ALA A 69 -5.15 14.90 21.08
N ILE A 70 -6.46 14.77 21.38
CA ILE A 70 -7.48 15.69 20.84
C ILE A 70 -7.27 17.12 21.36
N GLU A 71 -6.99 17.28 22.66
CA GLU A 71 -6.74 18.60 23.25
C GLU A 71 -5.56 19.30 22.56
N ALA A 72 -4.44 18.60 22.38
CA ALA A 72 -3.29 19.12 21.65
C ALA A 72 -3.61 19.48 20.18
N LEU A 73 -4.42 18.67 19.50
CA LEU A 73 -4.82 18.96 18.11
C LEU A 73 -5.77 20.17 18.01
N ARG A 74 -6.64 20.40 19.01
CA ARG A 74 -7.53 21.57 19.05
C ARG A 74 -6.77 22.89 19.19
N GLU A 75 -5.59 22.89 19.81
CA GLU A 75 -4.75 24.10 19.86
C GLU A 75 -4.29 24.53 18.46
N ILE A 76 -4.10 23.58 17.55
CA ILE A 76 -3.62 23.82 16.18
C ILE A 76 -4.78 24.01 15.21
N ALA A 77 -5.89 23.30 15.42
CA ALA A 77 -7.06 23.32 14.56
C ALA A 77 -8.36 23.39 15.40
N PRO A 78 -8.70 24.57 15.95
CA PRO A 78 -9.81 24.72 16.89
C PRO A 78 -11.19 24.50 16.25
N ASP A 79 -11.30 24.71 14.94
CA ASP A 79 -12.57 24.61 14.20
C ASP A 79 -12.83 23.19 13.62
N ILE A 80 -11.96 22.22 13.92
CA ILE A 80 -12.10 20.84 13.44
C ILE A 80 -12.73 19.96 14.53
N ASP A 81 -13.84 19.30 14.17
CA ASP A 81 -14.39 18.19 14.94
C ASP A 81 -13.59 16.91 14.67
N PHE A 82 -12.86 16.44 15.69
CA PHE A 82 -12.08 15.21 15.61
C PHE A 82 -12.96 13.99 15.87
N VAL A 83 -12.99 13.08 14.89
CA VAL A 83 -13.66 11.79 15.01
C VAL A 83 -12.61 10.71 15.30
N ILE A 84 -12.82 9.95 16.38
CA ILE A 84 -11.97 8.79 16.68
C ILE A 84 -12.31 7.66 15.69
N PRO A 85 -11.31 7.11 14.98
CA PRO A 85 -11.56 6.04 14.03
C PRO A 85 -12.03 4.77 14.74
N ALA A 86 -12.81 3.97 14.02
CA ALA A 86 -13.18 2.62 14.42
C ALA A 86 -12.33 1.59 13.64
N SER A 87 -12.20 0.39 14.21
CA SER A 87 -11.59 -0.75 13.52
C SER A 87 -12.39 -1.17 12.28
N PRO A 88 -11.75 -1.68 11.20
CA PRO A 88 -10.31 -1.87 11.02
C PRO A 88 -9.56 -0.56 10.71
N PHE A 89 -8.35 -0.41 11.27
CA PHE A 89 -7.54 0.81 11.11
C PHE A 89 -6.68 0.82 9.84
N TYR A 90 -6.68 -0.27 9.09
CA TYR A 90 -5.92 -0.45 7.87
C TYR A 90 -6.63 -1.42 6.92
N PRO A 91 -6.34 -1.39 5.61
CA PRO A 91 -6.94 -2.30 4.65
C PRO A 91 -6.55 -3.76 4.92
N ASP A 92 -7.42 -4.67 4.53
CA ASP A 92 -7.12 -6.10 4.52
C ASP A 92 -6.09 -6.42 3.43
N LEU A 93 -4.95 -6.96 3.84
CA LEU A 93 -3.85 -7.27 2.93
C LEU A 93 -4.21 -8.38 1.94
N GLU A 94 -4.96 -9.40 2.33
CA GLU A 94 -5.32 -10.49 1.42
C GLU A 94 -6.21 -9.97 0.29
N MET A 95 -7.17 -9.10 0.61
CA MET A 95 -7.99 -8.42 -0.39
C MET A 95 -7.14 -7.54 -1.30
N GLN A 96 -6.20 -6.76 -0.74
CA GLN A 96 -5.31 -5.91 -1.52
C GLN A 96 -4.44 -6.69 -2.51
N LEU A 97 -4.01 -7.90 -2.14
CA LEU A 97 -3.12 -8.72 -2.98
C LEU A 97 -3.86 -9.48 -4.09
N GLU A 98 -5.19 -9.60 -4.05
CA GLU A 98 -5.95 -10.30 -5.09
C GLU A 98 -5.67 -9.80 -6.52
N PRO A 99 -5.68 -8.48 -6.83
CA PRO A 99 -5.29 -7.99 -8.15
C PRO A 99 -3.81 -8.28 -8.50
N ILE A 100 -2.92 -8.44 -7.53
CA ILE A 100 -1.50 -8.75 -7.76
C ILE A 100 -1.34 -10.16 -8.34
N TRP A 101 -2.12 -11.12 -7.85
CA TRP A 101 -2.08 -12.49 -8.33
C TRP A 101 -2.58 -12.63 -9.77
N GLN A 102 -3.47 -11.74 -10.19
CA GLN A 102 -4.03 -11.70 -11.53
C GLN A 102 -3.13 -10.95 -12.51
N LEU A 103 -2.62 -9.78 -12.10
CA LEU A 103 -1.88 -8.86 -12.98
C LEU A 103 -0.37 -9.08 -12.97
N ARG A 104 0.16 -9.77 -11.96
CA ARG A 104 1.55 -10.24 -11.88
C ARG A 104 2.58 -9.15 -12.20
N PRO A 105 2.71 -8.11 -11.35
CA PRO A 105 3.82 -7.17 -11.48
C PRO A 105 5.14 -7.91 -11.33
N SER A 106 6.23 -7.34 -11.85
CA SER A 106 7.56 -7.97 -11.78
C SER A 106 8.07 -8.11 -10.34
N VAL A 107 7.71 -7.15 -9.47
CA VAL A 107 8.10 -7.14 -8.06
C VAL A 107 6.89 -6.88 -7.18
N LEU A 108 6.80 -7.64 -6.08
CA LEU A 108 5.91 -7.40 -4.96
C LEU A 108 6.78 -7.11 -3.74
N SER A 109 6.68 -5.90 -3.19
CA SER A 109 7.48 -5.48 -2.04
C SER A 109 6.65 -5.15 -0.81
N PHE A 110 7.25 -5.34 0.36
CA PHE A 110 6.60 -5.11 1.64
C PHE A 110 7.42 -4.16 2.51
N HIS A 111 6.73 -3.31 3.26
CA HIS A 111 7.29 -2.45 4.30
C HIS A 111 6.78 -2.89 5.67
N PHE A 112 7.55 -2.59 6.73
CA PHE A 112 7.26 -2.92 8.14
C PHE A 112 7.29 -4.40 8.54
N GLY A 113 7.79 -5.29 7.68
CA GLY A 113 8.01 -6.67 8.08
C GLY A 113 8.25 -7.62 6.91
N ILE A 114 8.16 -8.91 7.25
CA ILE A 114 8.28 -10.02 6.30
C ILE A 114 6.87 -10.60 6.11
N PRO A 115 6.39 -10.78 4.87
CA PRO A 115 5.09 -11.40 4.63
C PRO A 115 5.10 -12.88 5.03
N SER A 116 3.92 -13.49 5.15
CA SER A 116 3.81 -14.91 5.47
C SER A 116 4.44 -15.80 4.39
N ASP A 117 4.88 -16.99 4.78
CA ASP A 117 5.42 -17.99 3.84
C ASP A 117 4.46 -18.30 2.70
N LEU A 118 3.15 -18.31 2.97
CA LEU A 118 2.12 -18.55 1.97
C LEU A 118 2.12 -17.48 0.87
N ILE A 119 2.17 -16.19 1.27
CA ILE A 119 2.26 -15.07 0.32
C ILE A 119 3.54 -15.20 -0.49
N MET A 120 4.66 -15.52 0.17
CA MET A 120 5.95 -15.65 -0.52
C MET A 120 5.98 -16.82 -1.50
N GLN A 121 5.41 -17.97 -1.14
CA GLN A 121 5.30 -19.13 -2.02
C GLN A 121 4.40 -18.83 -3.21
N ARG A 122 3.26 -18.16 -3.00
CA ARG A 122 2.33 -17.76 -4.07
C ARG A 122 2.98 -16.79 -5.05
N ALA A 123 3.70 -15.79 -4.57
CA ALA A 123 4.44 -14.85 -5.42
C ALA A 123 5.50 -15.57 -6.27
N ARG A 124 6.30 -16.46 -5.66
CA ARG A 124 7.29 -17.28 -6.38
C ARG A 124 6.66 -18.18 -7.44
N ALA A 125 5.52 -18.80 -7.15
CA ALA A 125 4.80 -19.65 -8.11
C ALA A 125 4.24 -18.87 -9.33
N LEU A 126 4.15 -17.54 -9.22
CA LEU A 126 3.70 -16.64 -10.28
C LEU A 126 4.84 -15.84 -10.92
N ASP A 127 6.09 -16.22 -10.64
CA ASP A 127 7.32 -15.54 -11.10
C ASP A 127 7.40 -14.05 -10.69
N ILE A 128 6.81 -13.72 -9.53
CA ILE A 128 6.87 -12.37 -8.95
C ILE A 128 8.03 -12.33 -7.95
N ALA A 129 9.00 -11.44 -8.18
CA ALA A 129 10.10 -11.23 -7.24
C ALA A 129 9.62 -10.56 -5.96
N ILE A 130 10.20 -10.93 -4.82
CA ILE A 130 9.81 -10.39 -3.51
C ILE A 130 10.87 -9.42 -3.01
N GLY A 131 10.44 -8.23 -2.60
CA GLY A 131 11.28 -7.23 -1.94
C GLY A 131 10.84 -6.94 -0.51
N ILE A 132 11.79 -6.62 0.35
CA ILE A 132 11.51 -6.04 1.68
C ILE A 132 12.20 -4.68 1.70
N THR A 133 11.44 -3.66 2.08
CA THR A 133 11.85 -2.25 2.06
C THR A 133 11.72 -1.63 3.44
#